data_AF-I3IJF2-F1
#
_entry.id   AF-I3IJF2-F1
#
_cell.length_a   1.000
_cell.length_b   1.000
_cell.length_c   1.000
_cell.angle_alpha   90.00
_cell.angle_beta   90.00
_cell.angle_gamma   90.00
#
_symmetry.space_group_name_H-M   'P 1'
#
loop_
_entity.id
_entity.type
_entity.pdbx_description
1 polymer ?
#
loop_
_entity_poly.entity_id
_entity_poly.type
_entity_poly.pdbx_seq_one_letter_code
_entity_poly.pdbx_strand_id
1 'polypeptide(L)' 'MQVSKPPYQDPTTKDTNWLAIDFEPVKTFERPISLEQIKAEPYLQNIGLIKQPRLSVMLLTREEFENIVNLKS' A
#
# COMPACT_ATOMS: atom_id res chain seq x y z
N MET A 1 2.00 6.10 5.96
CA MET A 1 3.46 6.27 5.83
C MET A 1 3.75 7.16 4.63
N GLN A 2 4.95 7.73 4.54
CA GLN A 2 5.39 8.55 3.43
C GLN A 2 6.81 8.17 3.01
N VAL A 3 7.17 8.39 1.74
CA VAL A 3 8.53 8.17 1.24
C VAL A 3 9.46 9.23 1.84
N SER A 4 10.55 8.81 2.48
CA SER A 4 11.53 9.72 3.08
C SER A 4 12.84 9.82 2.30
N LYS A 5 13.16 8.81 1.47
CA LYS A 5 14.31 8.85 0.56
C LYS A 5 13.93 8.42 -0.85
N PRO A 6 14.55 9.02 -1.89
CA PRO A 6 14.40 8.53 -3.26
C PRO A 6 14.95 7.09 -3.40
N PRO A 7 14.57 6.36 -4.45
CA PRO A 7 15.06 5.01 -4.69
C PRO A 7 16.59 4.94 -4.74
N TYR A 8 17.16 3.91 -4.12
CA TYR A 8 18.60 3.63 -4.10
C TYR A 8 18.88 2.14 -4.26
N GLN A 9 20.12 1.75 -4.57
CA GLN A 9 20.48 0.33 -4.75
C GLN A 9 20.12 -0.48 -3.49
N ASP A 10 19.37 -1.57 -3.66
CA ASP A 10 19.01 -2.44 -2.54
C ASP A 10 20.28 -3.03 -1.89
N PRO A 11 20.56 -2.73 -0.61
CA PRO A 11 21.79 -3.17 0.05
C PRO A 11 21.79 -4.66 0.40
N THR A 12 20.65 -5.34 0.29
CA THR A 12 20.51 -6.78 0.59
C THR A 12 20.93 -7.66 -0.59
N THR A 13 21.16 -7.08 -1.76
CA THR A 13 21.57 -7.81 -2.97
C THR A 13 22.68 -7.11 -3.74
N LYS A 14 23.48 -7.90 -4.46
CA LYS A 14 24.48 -7.40 -5.42
C LYS A 14 23.90 -7.19 -6.82
N ASP A 15 22.68 -7.65 -7.07
CA ASP A 15 21.99 -7.46 -8.34
C ASP A 15 21.53 -6.00 -8.48
N THR A 16 22.09 -5.29 -9.45
CA THR A 16 21.86 -3.85 -9.68
C THR A 16 20.47 -3.52 -10.22
N ASN A 17 19.67 -4.53 -10.56
CA ASN A 17 18.29 -4.33 -11.01
C ASN A 17 17.32 -4.03 -9.85
N TRP A 18 17.76 -4.17 -8.59
CA TRP A 18 16.90 -3.98 -7.42
C TRP A 18 17.17 -2.65 -6.72
N LEU A 19 16.09 -1.90 -6.52
CA LEU A 19 16.11 -0.65 -5.77
C LEU A 19 15.25 -0.79 -4.51
N ALA A 20 15.69 -0.14 -3.44
CA ALA A 20 14.97 0.01 -2.18
C ALA A 20 14.54 1.47 -1.97
N ILE A 21 13.53 1.66 -1.13
CA ILE A 21 12.96 2.97 -0.76
C ILE A 21 12.73 2.97 0.76
N ASP A 22 13.10 4.07 1.41
CA ASP A 22 12.82 4.27 2.84
C ASP A 22 11.46 4.95 3.03
N PHE A 23 10.72 4.49 4.04
CA PHE A 23 9.46 5.07 4.47
C PHE A 23 9.52 5.53 5.92
N GLU A 24 8.80 6.62 6.19
CA GLU A 24 8.56 7.11 7.55
C GLU A 24 7.09 6.92 7.94
N PRO A 25 6.81 6.53 9.21
CA PRO A 25 5.44 6.47 9.72
C PRO A 25 4.82 7.86 9.75
N VAL A 26 3.53 7.95 9.39
CA VAL A 26 2.77 9.22 9.42
C VAL A 26 1.67 9.16 10.49
N LYS A 27 0.85 8.12 10.44
CA LYS A 27 -0.24 7.88 11.39
C LYS A 27 -0.53 6.39 11.46
N THR A 28 -0.88 5.93 12.66
CA THR A 28 -1.43 4.59 12.91
C THR A 28 -2.94 4.67 12.95
N PHE A 29 -3.64 3.72 12.32
CA PHE A 29 -5.09 3.62 12.45
C PHE A 29 -5.46 3.11 13.85
N GLU A 30 -6.52 3.68 14.44
CA GLU A 30 -6.99 3.26 15.76
C GLU A 30 -7.49 1.81 15.76
N ARG A 31 -8.06 1.37 14.63
CA ARG A 31 -8.51 -0.01 14.40
C ARG A 31 -7.89 -0.52 13.10
N PRO A 32 -7.39 -1.76 13.06
CA PRO A 32 -6.89 -2.35 11.82
C PRO A 32 -8.03 -2.54 10.83
N ILE A 33 -7.77 -2.21 9.57
CA ILE A 33 -8.69 -2.45 8.45
C ILE A 33 -8.39 -3.85 7.90
N SER A 34 -9.37 -4.75 7.96
CA SER A 34 -9.21 -6.14 7.51
C SER A 34 -9.37 -6.26 6.00
N LEU A 35 -8.84 -7.36 5.43
CA LEU A 35 -9.02 -7.64 4.00
C LEU A 35 -10.49 -7.89 3.65
N GLU A 36 -11.27 -8.48 4.56
CA GLU A 36 -12.70 -8.69 4.39
C GLU A 36 -13.45 -7.35 4.25
N GLN A 37 -13.09 -6.36 5.05
CA GLN A 37 -13.68 -5.01 4.95
C GLN A 37 -13.38 -4.38 3.59
N ILE A 38 -12.14 -4.48 3.11
CA ILE A 38 -11.74 -3.97 1.79
C ILE A 38 -12.49 -4.73 0.67
N LYS A 39 -12.64 -6.06 0.79
CA LYS A 39 -13.38 -6.89 -0.16
C LYS A 39 -14.88 -6.63 -0.16
N ALA A 40 -15.45 -6.17 0.94
CA ALA A 40 -16.87 -5.83 1.01
C ALA A 40 -17.20 -4.50 0.33
N GLU A 41 -16.22 -3.62 0.12
CA GLU A 41 -16.40 -2.30 -0.46
C GLU A 41 -16.47 -2.33 -1.99
N PRO A 42 -17.63 -2.02 -2.63
CA PRO A 42 -17.79 -2.10 -4.08
C PRO A 42 -16.81 -1.21 -4.86
N TYR A 43 -16.45 -0.03 -4.33
CA TYR A 43 -15.55 0.89 -5.02
C TYR A 43 -14.09 0.44 -5.03
N LEU A 44 -13.72 -0.54 -4.19
CA LEU A 44 -12.34 -1.06 -4.10
C LEU A 44 -12.12 -2.35 -4.88
N GLN A 45 -13.15 -2.90 -5.55
CA GLN A 45 -13.05 -4.22 -6.20
C GLN A 45 -12.01 -4.29 -7.33
N ASN A 46 -11.60 -3.14 -7.88
CA ASN A 46 -10.70 -3.07 -9.01
C ASN A 46 -9.25 -2.74 -8.64
N ILE A 47 -8.94 -2.49 -7.36
CA ILE A 47 -7.57 -2.19 -6.94
C ILE A 47 -6.67 -3.42 -7.06
N GLY A 48 -5.35 -3.19 -7.19
CA GLY A 48 -4.35 -4.24 -7.32
C GLY A 48 -4.41 -5.29 -6.21
N LEU A 49 -4.68 -4.89 -4.97
CA LEU A 49 -4.79 -5.79 -3.82
C LEU A 49 -5.86 -6.89 -4.00
N ILE A 50 -6.96 -6.59 -4.69
CA ILE A 50 -8.05 -7.55 -4.93
C ILE A 50 -7.81 -8.35 -6.21
N LYS A 51 -7.38 -7.68 -7.28
CA LYS A 51 -7.20 -8.31 -8.60
C LYS A 51 -5.91 -9.13 -8.71
N GLN A 52 -4.89 -8.82 -7.91
CA GLN A 52 -3.55 -9.37 -8.01
C GLN A 52 -3.02 -9.77 -6.62
N PRO A 53 -3.42 -10.94 -6.08
CA PRO A 53 -3.13 -11.32 -4.69
C PRO A 53 -1.65 -11.41 -4.30
N ARG A 54 -0.74 -11.53 -5.28
CA ARG A 54 0.71 -11.60 -5.06
C ARG A 54 1.43 -10.28 -5.34
N LEU A 55 0.71 -9.21 -5.64
CA LEU A 55 1.31 -7.88 -5.84
C LEU A 55 1.53 -7.21 -4.48
N SER A 56 2.79 -6.89 -4.16
CA SER A 56 3.19 -6.25 -2.90
C SER A 56 3.19 -4.72 -2.95
N VAL A 57 3.26 -4.12 -4.15
CA VAL A 57 3.27 -2.67 -4.37
C VAL A 57 2.26 -2.34 -5.45
N MET A 58 1.30 -1.48 -5.14
CA MET A 58 0.24 -1.08 -6.06
C MET A 58 0.06 0.44 -6.05
N LEU A 59 -0.45 0.95 -7.17
CA LEU A 59 -0.96 2.30 -7.25
C LEU A 59 -2.39 2.33 -6.70
N LEU A 60 -2.74 3.46 -6.07
CA LEU A 60 -4.10 3.81 -5.72
C LEU A 60 -4.37 5.21 -6.23
N THR A 61 -5.58 5.42 -6.73
CA THR A 61 -6.12 6.76 -6.92
C THR A 61 -6.34 7.42 -5.56
N ARG A 62 -6.48 8.75 -5.57
CA ARG A 62 -6.80 9.50 -4.35
C ARG A 62 -8.13 9.06 -3.73
N GLU A 63 -9.14 8.83 -4.57
CA GLU A 63 -10.47 8.41 -4.13
C GLU A 63 -10.44 7.01 -3.47
N GLU A 64 -9.73 6.05 -4.07
CA GLU A 64 -9.56 4.72 -3.47
C GLU A 64 -8.82 4.79 -2.13
N PHE A 65 -7.78 5.62 -2.03
CA PHE A 65 -7.06 5.84 -0.78
C PHE A 65 -7.98 6.44 0.31
N GLU A 66 -8.74 7.49 -0.04
CA GLU A 66 -9.67 8.13 0.88
C GLU A 66 -10.79 7.16 1.31
N ASN A 67 -11.30 6.33 0.40
CA ASN A 67 -12.26 5.27 0.73
C ASN A 67 -11.69 4.28 1.75
N ILE A 68 -10.45 3.80 1.55
CA ILE A 68 -9.79 2.91 2.51
C ILE A 68 -9.62 3.59 3.87
N VAL A 69 -9.15 4.83 3.91
CA VAL A 69 -8.95 5.59 5.16
C VAL A 69 -10.27 5.79 5.93
N ASN A 70 -11.39 5.90 5.20
CA ASN A 70 -12.71 6.09 5.77
C ASN A 70 -13.43 4.80 6.17
N LEU A 71 -12.87 3.62 5.86
CA LEU A 71 -13.38 2.35 6.38
C LEU A 71 -13.23 2.34 7.91
N LYS A 72 -14.33 2.61 8.61
CA LYS A 72 -14.43 2.49 10.06
C LYS A 72 -14.98 1.11 10.40
N SER A 73 -14.25 0.36 11.22
CA SER A 73 -14.79 -0.78 11.96
C SER A 73 -15.76 -0.31 13.03
#